data_AF-A0A8T6LKT6-F1
#
_entry.id   AF-A0A8T6LKT6-F1
#
_cell.length_a   1.000
_cell.length_b   1.000
_cell.length_c   1.000
_cell.angle_alpha   90.00
_cell.angle_beta   90.00
_cell.angle_gamma   90.00
#
_symmetry.space_group_name_H-M   'P 1'
#
loop_
_entity.id
_entity.type
_entity.pdbx_description
1 polymer ?
#
loop_
_entity_poly.entity_id
_entity_poly.type
_entity_poly.pdbx_seq_one_letter_code
_entity_poly.pdbx_strand_id
1 'polypeptide(L)'
;MKPHWLVHPESHAAGLLEDTRQAKRLIGMNGKEMIRSHLSFCAWSNHASALALLREALRSSADRGFDEMFVAVSPQEANSLVADLGVAGVTLAPATIYGYGLDAGMDWSVNTSEI
;
A
#
# COMPACT_ATOMS: atom_id res chain seq x y z
N MET A 1 -8.78 10.23 -9.31
CA MET A 1 -9.72 9.69 -8.30
C MET A 1 -9.74 10.62 -7.08
N LYS A 2 -10.89 10.85 -6.41
CA LYS A 2 -10.89 11.53 -5.10
C LYS A 2 -10.35 10.57 -4.02
N PRO A 3 -9.46 11.03 -3.10
CA PRO A 3 -8.98 10.20 -2.01
C PRO A 3 -10.13 9.54 -1.25
N HIS A 4 -9.97 8.27 -0.91
CA HIS A 4 -11.02 7.48 -0.28
C HIS A 4 -10.46 6.65 0.88
N TRP A 5 -10.93 6.96 2.08
CA TRP A 5 -10.59 6.19 3.27
C TRP A 5 -11.31 4.85 3.26
N LEU A 6 -10.54 3.79 3.43
CA LEU A 6 -10.99 2.44 3.68
C LEU A 6 -10.76 2.15 5.16
N VAL A 7 -11.81 1.77 5.87
CA VAL A 7 -11.75 1.47 7.30
C VAL A 7 -12.42 0.12 7.53
N HIS A 8 -11.70 -0.81 8.16
CA HIS A 8 -12.25 -2.09 8.56
C HIS A 8 -13.45 -1.86 9.49
N PRO A 9 -14.55 -2.64 9.39
CA PRO A 9 -15.75 -2.42 10.22
C PRO A 9 -15.49 -2.38 11.73
N GLU A 10 -14.49 -3.14 12.18
CA GLU A 10 -14.06 -3.23 13.58
C GLU A 10 -12.86 -2.32 13.90
N SER A 11 -12.48 -1.40 13.01
CA SER A 11 -11.34 -0.48 13.16
C SER A 11 -9.97 -1.14 13.33
N HIS A 12 -9.84 -2.41 12.95
CA HIS A 12 -8.58 -3.16 12.99
C HIS A 12 -7.65 -2.90 11.81
N ALA A 13 -8.11 -2.18 10.78
CA ALA A 13 -7.27 -1.71 9.69
C ALA A 13 -7.84 -0.44 9.06
N ALA A 14 -6.97 0.42 8.56
CA ALA A 14 -7.35 1.58 7.78
C ALA A 14 -6.28 1.92 6.73
N GLY A 15 -6.68 2.59 5.66
CA GLY A 15 -5.79 3.11 4.63
C GLY A 15 -6.49 4.13 3.74
N LEU A 16 -5.71 4.97 3.08
CA LEU A 16 -6.21 5.98 2.15
C LEU A 16 -5.88 5.56 0.72
N LEU A 17 -6.90 5.36 -0.11
CA LEU A 17 -6.73 5.03 -1.52
C LEU A 17 -6.70 6.31 -2.36
N GLU A 18 -5.60 6.52 -3.08
CA GLU A 18 -5.31 7.74 -3.83
C GLU A 18 -4.90 7.45 -5.28
N ASP A 19 -5.06 8.47 -6.14
CA ASP A 19 -4.56 8.46 -7.52
C ASP A 19 -3.09 8.90 -7.51
N THR A 20 -2.16 8.09 -8.03
CA THR A 20 -0.74 8.48 -8.00
C THR A 20 -0.53 9.83 -8.66
N ARG A 21 -1.25 10.18 -9.74
CA ARG A 21 -1.08 11.45 -10.48
C ARG A 21 -1.36 12.71 -9.67
N GLN A 22 -2.12 12.59 -8.58
CA GLN A 22 -2.43 13.72 -7.69
C GLN A 22 -1.35 13.91 -6.60
N ALA A 23 -0.52 12.89 -6.35
CA ALA A 23 0.54 12.92 -5.36
C ALA A 23 1.94 12.99 -6.01
N LYS A 24 2.22 12.09 -6.96
CA LYS A 24 3.52 11.94 -7.62
C LYS A 24 3.40 11.43 -9.05
N ARG A 25 4.27 11.92 -9.94
CA ARG A 25 4.34 11.47 -11.32
C ARG A 25 5.36 10.35 -11.47
N LEU A 26 4.89 9.11 -11.69
CA LEU A 26 5.75 7.93 -11.82
C LEU A 26 5.99 7.60 -13.30
N ILE A 27 7.25 7.45 -13.68
CA ILE A 27 7.66 7.15 -15.06
C ILE A 27 8.35 5.79 -15.09
N GLY A 28 7.82 4.87 -15.90
CA GLY A 28 8.42 3.56 -16.11
C GLY A 28 9.70 3.63 -16.94
N MET A 29 10.49 2.55 -16.95
CA MET A 29 11.73 2.47 -17.71
C MET A 29 11.57 2.64 -19.24
N ASN A 30 10.34 2.43 -19.74
CA ASN A 30 9.98 2.68 -21.14
C ASN A 30 9.61 4.15 -21.42
N GLY A 31 9.76 5.05 -20.45
CA GLY A 31 9.40 6.46 -20.54
C GLY A 31 7.89 6.74 -20.47
N LYS A 32 7.04 5.72 -20.31
CA LYS A 32 5.59 5.90 -20.15
C LYS A 32 5.24 6.16 -18.70
N GLU A 33 4.24 7.02 -18.51
CA GLU A 33 3.70 7.30 -17.18
C GLU A 33 2.96 6.08 -16.63
N MET A 34 3.26 5.73 -15.38
CA MET A 34 2.63 4.64 -14.66
C MET A 34 1.40 5.18 -13.91
N ILE A 35 0.23 4.97 -14.50
CA ILE A 35 -1.05 5.39 -13.90
C ILE A 35 -1.53 4.25 -13.00
N ARG A 36 -1.45 4.46 -11.68
CA ARG A 36 -1.78 3.45 -10.66
C ARG A 36 -2.50 4.10 -9.48
N SER A 37 -3.14 3.29 -8.65
CA SER A 37 -3.55 3.77 -7.33
C SER A 37 -2.42 3.58 -6.31
N HIS A 38 -2.47 4.32 -5.22
CA HIS A 38 -1.61 4.14 -4.06
C HIS A 38 -2.48 4.00 -2.82
N LEU A 39 -2.27 2.93 -2.06
CA LEU A 39 -2.80 2.81 -0.71
C LEU A 39 -1.74 3.36 0.27
N SER A 40 -2.00 4.56 0.78
CA SER A 40 -1.17 5.31 1.73
C SER A 40 -1.81 5.26 3.13
N PHE A 41 -1.15 5.87 4.13
CA PHE A 41 -1.65 5.94 5.52
C PHE A 41 -2.17 4.59 6.07
N CYS A 42 -1.48 3.51 5.74
CA CYS A 42 -1.90 2.17 6.11
C CYS A 42 -1.52 1.83 7.54
N ALA A 43 -2.47 1.28 8.29
CA ALA A 43 -2.20 0.64 9.57
C ALA A 43 -3.17 -0.53 9.76
N TRP A 44 -2.71 -1.59 10.41
CA TRP A 44 -3.54 -2.74 10.80
C TRP A 44 -3.03 -3.35 12.10
N SER A 45 -3.93 -3.97 12.86
CA SER A 45 -3.60 -4.62 14.13
C SER A 45 -3.26 -6.11 13.99
N ASN A 46 -3.63 -6.74 12.87
CA ASN A 46 -3.36 -8.15 12.63
C ASN A 46 -3.40 -8.49 11.13
N HIS A 47 -2.83 -9.65 10.78
CA HIS A 47 -2.71 -10.16 9.41
C HIS A 47 -4.05 -10.30 8.68
N ALA A 48 -5.09 -10.79 9.36
CA ALA A 48 -6.40 -10.97 8.75
C ALA A 48 -7.02 -9.63 8.31
N SER A 49 -6.87 -8.60 9.16
CA SER A 49 -7.37 -7.25 8.89
C SER A 49 -6.56 -6.56 7.78
N ALA A 50 -5.26 -6.83 7.70
CA ALA A 50 -4.41 -6.40 6.59
C ALA A 50 -4.90 -6.98 5.26
N LEU A 51 -5.13 -8.30 5.19
CA LEU A 51 -5.66 -8.95 3.98
C LEU A 51 -7.03 -8.41 3.57
N ALA A 52 -7.92 -8.18 4.54
CA ALA A 52 -9.24 -7.58 4.28
C ALA A 52 -9.10 -6.17 3.67
N LEU A 53 -8.23 -5.33 4.24
CA LEU A 53 -7.95 -3.99 3.71
C LEU A 53 -7.36 -4.04 2.30
N LEU A 54 -6.35 -4.89 2.06
CA LEU A 54 -5.68 -5.00 0.77
C LEU A 54 -6.63 -5.48 -0.33
N ARG A 55 -7.49 -6.47 -0.04
CA ARG A 55 -8.50 -6.97 -0.99
C ARG A 55 -9.53 -5.90 -1.33
N GLU A 56 -10.03 -5.18 -0.32
CA GLU A 56 -10.97 -4.10 -0.54
C GLU A 56 -10.34 -2.94 -1.32
N ALA A 57 -9.08 -2.60 -1.02
CA ALA A 57 -8.34 -1.58 -1.76
C ALA A 57 -8.13 -1.95 -3.23
N LEU A 58 -7.77 -3.20 -3.53
CA LEU A 58 -7.65 -3.70 -4.90
C LEU A 58 -9.00 -3.61 -5.64
N ARG A 59 -10.09 -4.06 -5.02
CA ARG A 59 -11.43 -3.99 -5.59
C ARG A 59 -11.84 -2.54 -5.86
N SER A 60 -11.71 -1.67 -4.86
CA SER A 60 -12.01 -0.23 -4.97
C SER A 60 -11.13 0.47 -6.01
N SER A 61 -9.88 0.04 -6.19
CA SER A 61 -8.97 0.56 -7.22
C SER A 61 -9.43 0.18 -8.63
N ALA A 62 -9.74 -1.10 -8.84
CA ALA A 62 -10.25 -1.63 -10.11
C ALA A 62 -11.59 -0.99 -10.50
N ASP A 63 -12.52 -0.84 -9.56
CA ASP A 63 -13.83 -0.17 -9.77
C ASP A 63 -13.68 1.28 -10.26
N ARG A 64 -12.50 1.87 -10.06
CA ARG A 64 -12.18 3.25 -10.42
C ARG A 64 -11.21 3.36 -11.62
N GLY A 65 -10.94 2.25 -12.31
CA GLY A 65 -10.21 2.21 -13.57
C GLY A 65 -8.69 2.15 -13.44
N PHE A 66 -8.16 1.65 -12.33
CA PHE A 66 -6.74 1.39 -12.16
C PHE A 66 -6.48 -0.11 -12.18
N ASP A 67 -5.55 -0.53 -13.05
CA ASP A 67 -5.19 -1.94 -13.21
C ASP A 67 -4.21 -2.42 -12.13
N GLU A 68 -3.51 -1.49 -11.47
CA GLU A 68 -2.45 -1.79 -10.53
C GLU A 68 -2.46 -0.83 -9.33
N MET A 69 -2.02 -1.33 -8.18
CA MET A 69 -1.94 -0.59 -6.92
C MET A 69 -0.55 -0.71 -6.30
N PHE A 70 -0.05 0.40 -5.75
CA PHE A 70 1.10 0.40 -4.84
C PHE A 70 0.66 0.42 -3.39
N VAL A 71 1.40 -0.26 -2.54
CA VAL A 71 1.27 -0.23 -1.07
C VAL A 71 2.63 -0.53 -0.46
N ALA A 72 2.92 0.07 0.69
CA ALA A 72 4.09 -0.26 1.48
C ALA A 72 3.69 -1.14 2.66
N VAL A 73 4.47 -2.18 2.91
CA VAL A 73 4.29 -3.13 4.01
C VAL A 73 5.64 -3.35 4.67
N SER A 74 5.64 -3.82 5.93
CA SER A 74 6.89 -4.20 6.57
C SER A 74 7.52 -5.40 5.83
N PRO A 75 8.87 -5.49 5.75
CA PRO A 75 9.52 -6.63 5.12
C PRO A 75 9.23 -7.96 5.82
N GLN A 76 8.92 -7.92 7.13
CA GLN A 76 8.55 -9.09 7.93
C GLN A 76 7.20 -9.68 7.49
N GLU A 77 6.26 -8.84 7.05
CA GLU A 77 4.91 -9.25 6.65
C GLU A 77 4.78 -9.48 5.13
N ALA A 78 5.71 -8.95 4.32
CA ALA A 78 5.56 -8.93 2.87
C ALA A 78 5.28 -10.32 2.26
N ASN A 79 6.09 -11.33 2.61
CA ASN A 79 5.94 -12.67 2.03
C ASN A 79 4.63 -13.35 2.44
N SER A 80 4.22 -13.25 3.71
CA SER A 80 2.96 -13.86 4.18
C SER A 80 1.76 -13.15 3.57
N LEU A 81 1.78 -11.82 3.49
CA LEU A 81 0.72 -11.06 2.83
C LEU A 81 0.60 -11.44 1.36
N VAL A 82 1.70 -11.56 0.61
CA VAL A 82 1.66 -11.98 -0.79
C VAL A 82 1.09 -13.39 -0.96
N ALA A 83 1.53 -14.33 -0.12
CA ALA A 83 1.05 -15.71 -0.18
C ALA A 83 -0.48 -15.79 0.06
N ASP A 84 -0.98 -15.07 1.06
CA ASP A 84 -2.38 -15.17 1.48
C ASP A 84 -3.32 -14.20 0.74
N LEU A 85 -2.80 -13.14 0.10
CA LEU A 85 -3.60 -12.23 -0.71
C LEU A 85 -4.22 -12.95 -1.90
N GLY A 86 -3.53 -13.94 -2.46
CA GLY A 86 -4.03 -14.80 -3.54
C GLY A 86 -4.14 -14.08 -4.89
N VAL A 87 -3.33 -13.05 -5.11
CA VAL A 87 -3.33 -12.23 -6.32
C VAL A 87 -2.08 -12.53 -7.15
N ALA A 88 -2.25 -12.72 -8.45
CA ALA A 88 -1.14 -12.93 -9.38
C ALA A 88 -0.45 -11.60 -9.71
N GLY A 89 0.82 -11.67 -10.12
CA GLY A 89 1.55 -10.49 -10.62
C GLY A 89 2.02 -9.50 -9.54
N VAL A 90 2.07 -9.92 -8.28
CA VAL A 90 2.62 -9.07 -7.22
C VAL A 90 4.13 -8.91 -7.40
N THR A 91 4.58 -7.66 -7.52
CA THR A 91 6.00 -7.31 -7.53
C THR A 91 6.42 -6.82 -6.15
N LEU A 92 7.36 -7.53 -5.51
CA LEU A 92 8.02 -7.04 -4.31
C LEU A 92 9.22 -6.17 -4.69
N ALA A 93 9.10 -4.86 -4.46
CA ALA A 93 10.17 -3.88 -4.68
C ALA A 93 10.73 -3.43 -3.32
N PRO A 94 11.86 -3.99 -2.85
CA PRO A 94 12.42 -3.62 -1.56
C PRO A 94 12.94 -2.19 -1.57
N ALA A 95 12.67 -1.45 -0.48
CA ALA A 95 13.20 -0.12 -0.23
C ALA A 95 13.82 -0.07 1.17
N THR A 96 15.03 0.45 1.27
CA THR A 96 15.69 0.68 2.56
C THR A 96 15.40 2.10 3.03
N ILE A 97 14.74 2.22 4.18
CA ILE A 97 14.43 3.50 4.82
C ILE A 97 15.31 3.64 6.06
N TYR A 98 16.01 4.77 6.19
CA TYR A 98 16.85 5.09 7.34
C TYR A 98 16.12 6.09 8.24
N GLY A 99 16.06 5.78 9.54
CA GLY A 99 15.52 6.68 10.57
C GLY A 99 16.61 7.26 11.45
N TYR A 100 16.36 8.43 12.06
CA TYR A 100 17.25 9.06 13.03
C TYR A 100 16.47 9.44 14.28
N GLY A 101 17.05 9.22 15.47
CA GLY A 101 16.41 9.52 16.76
C GLY A 101 15.27 8.57 17.15
N LEU A 102 15.19 7.39 16.51
CA LEU A 102 14.25 6.34 16.87
C LEU A 102 14.90 5.34 17.82
N ASP A 103 14.10 4.78 18.72
CA ASP A 103 14.55 3.70 19.61
C ASP A 103 14.91 2.45 18.80
N ALA A 104 16.00 1.79 19.21
CA ALA A 104 16.45 0.56 18.58
C ALA A 104 15.40 -0.56 18.75
N GLY A 105 15.13 -1.29 17.66
CA GLY A 105 14.22 -2.43 17.69
C GLY A 105 12.73 -2.09 17.65
N MET A 106 12.37 -0.81 17.45
CA MET A 106 10.99 -0.41 17.23
C MET A 106 10.53 -0.80 15.82
N ASP A 107 9.39 -1.51 15.73
CA ASP A 107 8.67 -1.65 14.47
C ASP A 107 8.01 -0.32 14.12
N TRP A 108 8.22 0.13 12.90
CA TRP A 108 7.72 1.42 12.43
C TRP A 108 7.08 1.24 11.06
N SER A 109 5.87 1.78 10.94
CA SER A 109 5.20 1.93 9.65
C SER A 109 5.57 3.28 9.08
N VAL A 110 5.91 3.30 7.78
CA VAL A 110 6.19 4.54 7.07
C VAL A 110 5.03 4.82 6.13
N ASN A 111 4.49 6.03 6.23
CA ASN A 111 3.60 6.51 5.19
C ASN A 111 4.42 6.90 3.95
N THR A 112 4.33 6.08 2.90
CA THR A 112 5.11 6.26 1.68
C THR A 112 4.51 7.26 0.70
N SER A 113 3.40 7.93 1.03
CA SER A 113 2.93 9.06 0.20
C SER A 113 4.00 10.16 0.11
N GLU A 114 4.75 10.34 1.20
CA GLU A 114 5.78 11.39 1.38
C GLU A 114 7.16 11.05 0.78
N ILE A 115 7.34 9.85 0.22
CA ILE A 115 8.60 9.37 -0.40
C ILE A 115 8.45 9.34 -1.91
#